data_AF-A0AAW9HN74-F1
#
_entry.id   AF-A0AAW9HN74-F1
#
_cell.length_a   1.000
_cell.length_b   1.000
_cell.length_c   1.000
_cell.angle_alpha   90.00
_cell.angle_beta   90.00
_cell.angle_gamma   90.00
#
_symmetry.space_group_name_H-M   'P 1'
#
loop_
_entity.id
_entity.type
_entity.pdbx_description
1 polymer ?
#
loop_
_entity_poly.entity_id
_entity_poly.type
_entity_poly.pdbx_seq_one_letter_code
_entity_poly.pdbx_strand_id
1 'polypeptide(L)'
;MSASVADLSRPADELAPLLLGAVVGDGTVAVRLTEVEAYLGAEDPASHAFAGPTPRARVMFGPPAHLYVYLSYGIHRIGNIVCGTDGQASAVLLRAGEVVAGLEEALRRRTRPGAAPPARQGLA
;
A
#
# COMPACT_ATOMS: atom_id res chain seq x y z
N MET A 1 -2.27 17.91 16.48
CA MET A 1 -2.33 16.47 16.83
C MET A 1 -1.07 15.83 16.31
N SER A 2 -0.24 15.24 17.18
CA SER A 2 0.94 14.48 16.74
C SER A 2 0.43 13.21 16.06
N ALA A 3 0.76 12.99 14.78
CA ALA A 3 0.46 11.73 14.13
C ALA A 3 1.38 10.67 14.74
N SER A 4 0.82 9.74 15.53
CA SER A 4 1.56 8.57 15.96
C SER A 4 1.78 7.67 14.75
N VAL A 5 3.03 7.45 14.38
CA VAL A 5 3.38 6.46 13.36
C VAL A 5 3.03 5.08 13.91
N ALA A 6 2.24 4.31 13.16
CA ALA A 6 1.92 2.93 13.54
C ALA A 6 3.22 2.11 13.64
N ASP A 7 3.30 1.22 14.63
CA ASP A 7 4.40 0.27 14.75
C ASP A 7 4.29 -0.78 13.62
N LEU A 8 5.15 -0.64 12.62
CA LEU A 8 5.14 -1.50 11.44
C LEU A 8 5.75 -2.88 11.69
N SER A 9 6.29 -3.14 12.89
CA SER A 9 6.80 -4.48 13.27
C SER A 9 5.69 -5.47 13.64
N ARG A 10 4.43 -5.03 13.69
CA ARG A 10 3.26 -5.90 13.88
C ARG A 10 3.01 -6.78 12.65
N PRO A 11 2.46 -8.01 12.82
CA PRO A 11 2.04 -8.84 11.69
C PRO A 11 0.89 -8.17 10.92
N ALA A 12 0.71 -8.55 9.65
CA ALA A 12 -0.18 -7.84 8.72
C ALA A 12 -1.66 -7.81 9.17
N ASP A 13 -2.17 -8.86 9.81
CA ASP A 13 -3.54 -8.95 10.34
C ASP A 13 -3.77 -7.99 11.52
N GLU A 14 -2.76 -7.75 12.34
CA GLU A 14 -2.81 -6.75 13.41
C GLU A 14 -2.58 -5.32 12.89
N LEU A 15 -1.68 -5.16 11.90
CA LEU A 15 -1.32 -3.85 11.37
C LEU A 15 -2.40 -3.28 10.44
N ALA A 16 -3.01 -4.10 9.59
CA ALA A 16 -3.95 -3.62 8.57
C ALA A 16 -5.10 -2.78 9.16
N PRO A 17 -5.79 -3.18 10.25
CA PRO A 17 -6.82 -2.35 10.87
C PRO A 17 -6.29 -1.00 11.37
N LEU A 18 -5.05 -0.95 11.87
CA LEU A 18 -4.43 0.28 12.37
C LEU A 18 -4.03 1.25 11.25
N LEU A 19 -3.87 0.75 10.03
CA LEU A 19 -3.56 1.58 8.85
C LEU A 19 -4.81 2.25 8.27
N LEU A 20 -6.02 1.80 8.61
CA LEU A 20 -7.24 2.49 8.19
C LEU A 20 -7.30 3.89 8.82
N GLY A 21 -7.42 4.91 7.97
CA GLY A 21 -7.36 6.32 8.37
C GLY A 21 -5.93 6.89 8.46
N ALA A 22 -4.88 6.07 8.36
CA ALA A 22 -3.51 6.55 8.28
C ALA A 22 -3.28 7.33 6.97
N VAL A 23 -2.36 8.30 7.01
CA VAL A 23 -2.03 9.14 5.86
C VAL A 23 -0.66 8.78 5.32
N VAL A 24 -0.60 8.45 4.04
CA VAL A 24 0.64 8.25 3.28
C VAL A 24 0.83 9.37 2.27
N GLY A 25 2.06 9.80 2.03
CA GLY A 25 2.32 10.90 1.10
C GLY A 25 3.80 11.08 0.77
N ASP A 26 4.06 11.88 -0.26
CA ASP A 26 5.41 12.18 -0.76
C ASP A 26 5.80 13.67 -0.58
N GLY A 27 5.03 14.41 0.22
CA GLY A 27 5.17 15.84 0.41
C GLY A 27 4.42 16.71 -0.62
N THR A 28 3.98 16.13 -1.73
CA THR A 28 3.16 16.82 -2.76
C THR A 28 1.72 16.34 -2.78
N VAL A 29 1.51 15.04 -2.56
CA VAL A 29 0.20 14.41 -2.44
C VAL A 29 0.13 13.66 -1.11
N ALA A 30 -1.02 13.74 -0.45
CA ALA A 30 -1.32 12.92 0.73
C ALA A 30 -2.64 12.18 0.54
N VAL A 31 -2.63 10.89 0.88
CA VAL A 31 -3.78 9.98 0.76
C VAL A 31 -4.06 9.36 2.12
N ARG A 32 -5.30 9.50 2.60
CA ARG A 32 -5.81 8.79 3.76
C ARG A 32 -6.31 7.42 3.32
N LEU A 33 -5.75 6.36 3.88
CA LEU A 33 -6.10 4.98 3.53
C LEU A 33 -7.53 4.65 3.99
N THR A 34 -8.34 4.10 3.08
CA THR A 34 -9.73 3.69 3.34
C THR A 34 -9.94 2.19 3.16
N GLU A 35 -9.04 1.53 2.44
CA GLU A 35 -9.10 0.09 2.19
C GLU A 35 -7.67 -0.47 2.11
N VAL A 36 -7.42 -1.55 2.85
CA VAL A 36 -6.17 -2.29 2.88
C VAL A 36 -6.45 -3.78 2.96
N GLU A 37 -5.47 -4.61 2.63
CA GLU A 37 -5.58 -6.07 2.69
C GLU A 37 -4.30 -6.67 3.29
N ALA A 38 -4.45 -7.58 4.25
CA ALA A 38 -3.35 -8.24 4.94
C ALA A 38 -2.93 -9.51 4.20
N TYR A 39 -1.62 -9.70 4.03
CA TYR A 39 -1.03 -10.94 3.49
C TYR A 39 -0.11 -11.58 4.54
N LEU A 40 -0.44 -12.81 4.95
CA LEU A 40 0.26 -13.55 6.02
C LEU A 40 1.44 -14.39 5.51
N GLY A 41 2.05 -13.96 4.41
CA GLY A 41 3.28 -14.57 3.92
C GLY A 41 3.14 -16.04 3.53
N ALA A 42 3.92 -16.89 4.17
CA ALA A 42 4.00 -18.33 3.88
C ALA A 42 2.74 -19.11 4.29
N GLU A 43 1.91 -18.54 5.17
CA GLU A 43 0.68 -19.20 5.67
C GLU A 43 -0.55 -18.85 4.81
N ASP A 44 -0.40 -17.95 3.84
CA ASP A 44 -1.49 -17.41 3.04
C ASP A 44 -1.35 -17.79 1.55
N PRO A 45 -2.20 -18.69 1.02
CA PRO A 45 -2.17 -19.10 -0.39
C PRO A 45 -2.34 -17.96 -1.40
N ALA A 46 -2.92 -16.81 -1.01
CA ALA A 46 -3.06 -15.65 -1.87
C ALA A 46 -1.78 -14.78 -1.91
N SER A 47 -0.86 -14.98 -0.98
CA SER A 47 0.37 -14.20 -0.86
C SER A 47 1.41 -14.60 -1.90
N HIS A 48 2.13 -13.61 -2.41
CA HIS A 48 3.31 -13.84 -3.25
C HIS A 48 4.45 -14.60 -2.55
N ALA A 49 4.41 -14.69 -1.22
CA ALA A 49 5.39 -15.39 -0.41
C ALA A 49 4.96 -16.82 -0.01
N PHE A 50 3.76 -17.28 -0.41
CA PHE A 50 3.25 -18.61 -0.08
C PHE A 50 4.22 -19.74 -0.46
N ALA A 51 4.79 -19.65 -1.66
CA ALA A 51 5.76 -20.62 -2.18
C ALA A 51 7.20 -20.39 -1.68
N GLY A 52 7.40 -19.51 -0.69
CA GLY A 52 8.71 -19.12 -0.18
C GLY A 52 9.39 -17.99 -0.99
N PRO A 53 10.66 -17.68 -0.67
CA PRO A 53 11.38 -16.56 -1.26
C PRO A 53 11.63 -16.76 -2.76
N THR A 54 11.17 -15.78 -3.56
CA THR A 54 11.52 -15.63 -4.98
C THR A 54 12.23 -14.30 -5.19
N PRO A 55 12.95 -14.07 -6.31
CA PRO A 55 13.56 -12.76 -6.58
C PRO A 55 12.56 -11.59 -6.47
N ARG A 56 11.28 -11.84 -6.82
CA ARG A 56 10.19 -10.89 -6.75
C ARG A 56 9.66 -10.70 -5.31
N ALA A 57 9.42 -11.79 -4.58
CA ALA A 57 8.81 -11.75 -3.26
C ALA A 57 9.80 -11.52 -2.12
N ARG A 58 11.12 -11.57 -2.37
CA ARG A 58 12.17 -11.45 -1.33
C ARG A 58 12.04 -10.22 -0.45
N VAL A 59 11.46 -9.13 -0.98
CA VAL A 59 11.28 -7.88 -0.24
C VAL A 59 10.34 -8.07 0.95
N MET A 60 9.33 -8.95 0.83
CA MET A 60 8.40 -9.24 1.93
C MET A 60 9.07 -9.92 3.13
N PHE A 61 10.20 -10.59 2.92
CA PHE A 61 10.99 -11.27 3.98
C PHE A 61 12.05 -10.35 4.60
N GLY A 62 12.13 -9.09 4.20
CA GLY A 62 13.07 -8.12 4.76
C GLY A 62 12.51 -7.42 6.00
N PRO A 63 13.23 -6.41 6.51
CA PRO A 63 12.78 -5.66 7.68
C PRO A 63 11.51 -4.85 7.37
N PRO A 64 10.69 -4.54 8.39
CA PRO A 64 9.47 -3.76 8.24
C PRO A 64 9.77 -2.34 7.75
N ALA A 65 8.72 -1.65 7.27
CA ALA A 65 8.77 -0.29 6.72
C ALA A 65 9.37 -0.17 5.29
N HIS A 66 9.54 -1.29 4.58
CA HIS A 66 9.85 -1.28 3.16
C HIS A 66 8.60 -1.25 2.29
N LEU A 67 8.67 -0.53 1.16
CA LEU A 67 7.61 -0.57 0.15
C LEU A 67 7.91 -1.67 -0.87
N TYR A 68 7.03 -2.66 -0.95
CA TYR A 68 7.06 -3.70 -1.97
C TYR A 68 6.10 -3.34 -3.10
N VAL A 69 6.66 -2.92 -4.25
CA VAL A 69 5.90 -2.56 -5.45
C VAL A 69 6.16 -3.55 -6.58
N TYR A 70 5.09 -4.04 -7.21
CA TYR A 70 5.19 -4.89 -8.39
C TYR A 70 4.18 -4.46 -9.47
N LEU A 71 4.38 -4.95 -10.70
CA LEU A 71 3.43 -4.76 -11.80
C LEU A 71 2.41 -5.91 -11.82
N SER A 72 1.13 -5.57 -11.74
CA SER A 72 0.01 -6.45 -12.03
C SER A 72 -0.43 -6.25 -13.49
N TYR A 73 -0.62 -7.37 -14.21
CA TYR A 73 -0.93 -7.41 -15.64
C TYR A 73 0.01 -6.58 -16.53
N GLY A 74 1.24 -6.31 -16.07
CA GLY A 74 2.23 -5.50 -16.77
C GLY A 74 1.96 -3.98 -16.81
N ILE A 75 0.84 -3.51 -16.24
CA ILE A 75 0.39 -2.11 -16.40
C ILE A 75 0.06 -1.40 -15.08
N HIS A 76 -0.38 -2.12 -14.06
CA HIS A 76 -0.78 -1.53 -12.79
C HIS A 76 0.31 -1.72 -11.74
N ARG A 77 0.75 -0.64 -11.09
CA ARG A 77 1.65 -0.73 -9.94
C ARG A 77 0.83 -1.05 -8.70
N ILE A 78 1.17 -2.14 -8.03
CA ILE A 78 0.55 -2.57 -6.78
C ILE A 78 1.57 -2.36 -5.66
N GLY A 79 1.21 -1.59 -4.64
CA GLY A 79 2.10 -1.19 -3.55
C GLY A 79 1.69 -1.79 -2.21
N ASN A 80 2.65 -2.35 -1.50
CA ASN A 80 2.47 -2.99 -0.20
C ASN A 80 3.47 -2.43 0.80
N ILE A 81 3.08 -2.31 2.07
CA ILE A 81 3.98 -2.02 3.18
C ILE A 81 4.42 -3.35 3.78
N VAL A 82 5.72 -3.63 3.75
CA VAL A 82 6.32 -4.78 4.46
C VAL A 82 6.27 -4.49 5.96
N CYS A 83 5.84 -5.48 6.72
CA CYS A 83 5.62 -5.40 8.15
C CYS A 83 6.06 -6.68 8.86
N GLY A 84 5.92 -6.73 10.18
CA GLY A 84 6.25 -7.93 10.95
C GLY A 84 7.74 -8.07 11.28
N THR A 85 8.12 -9.32 11.57
CA THR A 85 9.49 -9.71 11.93
C THR A 85 10.37 -9.85 10.69
N ASP A 86 11.58 -9.29 10.72
CA ASP A 86 12.58 -9.49 9.66
C ASP A 86 12.88 -10.99 9.46
N GLY A 87 12.98 -11.41 8.21
CA GLY A 87 13.10 -12.82 7.81
C GLY A 87 11.77 -13.57 7.66
N GLN A 88 10.65 -13.02 8.12
CA GLN A 88 9.31 -13.60 7.96
C GLN A 88 8.48 -12.76 6.99
N ALA A 89 7.89 -13.40 5.99
CA ALA A 89 7.09 -12.66 5.02
C ALA A 89 5.80 -12.12 5.64
N SER A 90 5.61 -10.80 5.58
CA SER A 90 4.33 -10.17 5.95
C SER A 90 4.21 -8.82 5.25
N ALA A 91 3.02 -8.51 4.73
CA ALA A 91 2.78 -7.21 4.11
C ALA A 91 1.31 -6.81 4.13
N VAL A 92 1.07 -5.49 4.07
CA VAL A 92 -0.26 -4.91 3.88
C VAL A 92 -0.33 -4.22 2.52
N LEU A 93 -1.26 -4.67 1.68
CA LEU A 93 -1.59 -4.05 0.40
C LEU A 93 -2.41 -2.77 0.61
N LEU A 94 -2.01 -1.70 -0.08
CA LEU A 94 -2.76 -0.45 -0.13
C LEU A 94 -3.76 -0.50 -1.29
N ARG A 95 -5.06 -0.59 -0.98
CA ARG A 95 -6.10 -0.81 -2.00
C ARG A 95 -6.79 0.47 -2.43
N ALA A 96 -7.19 1.29 -1.46
CA ALA A 96 -7.88 2.54 -1.73
C ALA A 96 -7.58 3.60 -0.67
N GLY A 97 -7.81 4.85 -1.06
CA GLY A 97 -7.73 5.98 -0.15
C GLY A 97 -8.31 7.25 -0.73
N GLU A 98 -8.57 8.19 0.16
CA GLU A 98 -9.04 9.54 -0.15
C GLU A 98 -7.85 10.49 -0.26
N VAL A 99 -7.78 11.26 -1.34
CA VAL A 99 -6.76 12.30 -1.48
C VAL A 99 -7.11 13.47 -0.56
N VAL A 100 -6.32 13.66 0.50
CA VAL A 100 -6.55 14.71 1.53
C VAL A 100 -5.67 15.95 1.32
N ALA A 101 -4.65 15.87 0.48
CA ALA A 101 -3.85 17.01 0.02
C ALA A 101 -3.29 16.75 -1.38
N GLY A 102 -3.14 17.79 -2.20
CA GLY A 102 -2.55 17.68 -3.55
C GLY A 102 -3.48 17.06 -4.61
N LEU A 103 -4.79 17.31 -4.55
CA LEU A 103 -5.77 16.70 -5.47
C LEU A 103 -5.46 16.95 -6.95
N GLU A 104 -5.10 18.18 -7.33
CA GLU A 104 -4.79 18.51 -8.73
C GLU A 104 -3.56 17.75 -9.23
N GLU A 105 -2.54 17.61 -8.39
CA GLU A 105 -1.34 16.82 -8.66
C GLU A 105 -1.68 15.33 -8.83
N ALA A 106 -2.48 14.77 -7.91
CA ALA A 106 -2.92 13.39 -7.98
C ALA A 106 -3.71 13.09 -9.26
N LEU A 107 -4.61 14.00 -9.66
CA LEU A 107 -5.35 13.90 -10.92
C LEU A 107 -4.42 13.94 -12.13
N ARG A 108 -3.46 14.88 -12.15
CA ARG A 108 -2.48 15.00 -13.24
C ARG A 108 -1.61 13.75 -13.39
N ARG A 109 -1.22 13.10 -12.29
CA ARG A 109 -0.45 11.84 -12.33
C ARG A 109 -1.27 10.64 -12.79
N ARG A 110 -2.59 10.66 -12.55
CA ARG A 110 -3.51 9.58 -12.92
C ARG A 110 -3.90 9.64 -14.40
N THR A 111 -4.05 10.82 -14.97
CA THR A 111 -4.35 10.97 -16.40
C THR A 111 -3.09 10.76 -17.24
N ARG A 112 -3.20 9.91 -18.28
CA ARG A 112 -2.20 9.94 -19.35
C ARG A 112 -2.22 11.33 -20.01
N PRO A 113 -1.09 11.83 -20.52
CA PRO A 113 -1.12 13.03 -21.37
C PRO A 113 -2.18 12.87 -22.47
N GLY A 114 -3.16 13.78 -22.51
CA GLY A 114 -4.28 13.75 -23.48
C GLY A 114 -5.53 12.97 -23.06
N ALA A 115 -5.57 12.34 -21.88
CA ALA A 115 -6.80 11.73 -21.37
C ALA A 115 -7.72 12.76 -20.71
N ALA A 116 -9.01 12.71 -21.01
CA ALA A 116 -10.02 13.53 -20.34
C ALA A 116 -10.02 13.24 -18.82
N PRO A 117 -10.19 14.27 -17.96
CA PRO A 117 -10.26 14.05 -16.52
C PRO A 117 -11.44 13.13 -16.19
N PRO A 118 -11.28 12.20 -15.22
CA PRO A 118 -12.38 11.34 -14.81
C PRO A 118 -13.54 12.19 -14.30
N ALA A 119 -14.77 11.82 -14.65
CA ALA A 119 -15.97 12.50 -14.18
C ALA A 119 -15.98 12.54 -12.65
N ARG A 120 -16.20 13.72 -12.07
CA ARG A 120 -16.41 13.88 -10.63
C ARG A 120 -17.70 13.15 -10.24
N GLN A 121 -17.59 11.95 -9.70
CA GLN A 121 -18.71 11.35 -8.96
C GLN A 121 -18.70 11.96 -7.56
N GLY A 122 -19.83 12.53 -7.16
CA GLY A 122 -19.96 13.50 -6.07
C GLY A 122 -19.37 13.05 -4.74
N LEU A 123 -18.54 13.93 -4.16
CA LEU A 123 -18.36 14.03 -2.72
C LEU A 123 -19.37 15.11 -2.28
N ALA A 124 -20.55 14.66 -1.86
CA ALA A 124 -21.51 15.44 -1.10
C ALA A 124 -21.37 15.05 0.37
#